data_AF-A0A7S2B569-F1
#
_entry.id   AF-A0A7S2B569-F1
#
_cell.length_a   1.000
_cell.length_b   1.000
_cell.length_c   1.000
_cell.angle_alpha   90.00
_cell.angle_beta   90.00
_cell.angle_gamma   90.00
#
_symmetry.space_group_name_H-M   'P 1'
#
loop_
_entity.id
_entity.type
_entity.pdbx_description
1 polymer ?
#
loop_
_entity_poly.entity_id
_entity_poly.type
_entity_poly.pdbx_seq_one_letter_code
_entity_poly.pdbx_strand_id
1 'polypeptide(L)'
;LEVLLGRYEPTTKAHAGQPIYQKVAEASGVGNAGGPCFLYHWGIQDGEEQDGWWFGDEVGGAMVYCYAHAIGFPPPAAGWRIPMDDHPEISCLRVLPDGGSSSSAPS
;
A
#
# COMPACT_ATOMS: atom_id res chain seq x y z
N LEU A 1 -4.90 2.33 13.33
CA LEU A 1 -4.39 1.51 12.20
C LEU A 1 -5.47 0.64 11.53
N GLU A 2 -6.66 0.50 12.12
CA GLU A 2 -7.74 -0.38 11.60
C GLU A 2 -8.17 -0.03 10.17
N VAL A 3 -8.04 1.24 9.76
CA VAL A 3 -8.31 1.68 8.37
C VAL A 3 -7.46 0.93 7.33
N LEU A 4 -6.25 0.52 7.67
CA LEU A 4 -5.31 -0.17 6.78
C LEU A 4 -5.54 -1.68 6.70
N LEU A 5 -6.30 -2.24 7.63
CA LEU A 5 -6.50 -3.68 7.71
C LEU A 5 -7.59 -4.10 6.73
N GLY A 6 -7.30 -5.08 5.88
CA GLY A 6 -8.28 -5.63 4.96
C GLY A 6 -7.65 -6.17 3.68
N ARG A 7 -8.51 -6.65 2.79
CA ARG A 7 -8.10 -7.07 1.45
C ARG A 7 -8.06 -5.87 0.52
N TYR A 8 -7.04 -5.81 -0.32
CA TYR A 8 -6.89 -4.81 -1.36
C TYR A 8 -6.91 -5.50 -2.72
N GLU A 9 -7.61 -4.91 -3.68
CA GLU A 9 -7.68 -5.42 -5.06
C GLU A 9 -7.09 -4.40 -6.05
N PRO A 10 -6.39 -4.87 -7.10
CA PRO A 10 -5.84 -4.00 -8.11
C PRO A 10 -6.97 -3.28 -8.85
N THR A 11 -6.81 -1.97 -9.03
CA THR A 11 -7.68 -1.17 -9.87
C THR A 11 -7.24 -1.23 -11.32
N THR A 12 -8.00 -0.64 -12.23
CA THR A 12 -7.61 -0.47 -13.64
C THR A 12 -6.59 0.63 -13.87
N LYS A 13 -6.16 1.33 -12.81
CA LYS A 13 -5.26 2.49 -12.87
C LYS A 13 -3.87 2.13 -12.34
N ALA A 14 -2.88 2.89 -12.81
CA ALA A 14 -1.49 2.80 -12.36
C ALA A 14 -0.96 4.19 -11.98
N HIS A 15 -0.01 4.23 -11.04
CA HIS A 15 0.73 5.44 -10.66
C HIS A 15 2.22 5.13 -10.63
N ALA A 16 3.05 6.03 -11.16
CA ALA A 16 4.50 5.81 -11.30
C ALA A 16 4.90 4.47 -11.96
N GLY A 17 4.08 3.97 -12.90
CA GLY A 17 4.31 2.69 -13.57
C GLY A 17 3.93 1.44 -12.75
N GLN A 18 3.37 1.61 -11.55
CA GLN A 18 2.94 0.51 -10.67
C GLN A 18 1.41 0.44 -10.54
N PRO A 19 0.82 -0.75 -10.33
CA PRO A 19 -0.62 -0.89 -10.10
C PRO A 19 -1.07 -0.18 -8.83
N ILE A 20 -2.23 0.47 -8.88
CA ILE A 20 -2.90 1.04 -7.72
C ILE A 20 -3.87 0.00 -7.17
N TYR A 21 -3.84 -0.22 -5.86
CA TYR A 21 -4.77 -1.11 -5.17
C TYR A 21 -5.75 -0.32 -4.31
N GLN A 22 -6.99 -0.78 -4.25
CA GLN A 22 -8.04 -0.20 -3.42
C GLN A 22 -8.55 -1.23 -2.42
N LYS A 23 -8.78 -0.80 -1.17
CA LYS A 23 -9.38 -1.62 -0.12
C LYS A 23 -10.79 -2.06 -0.54
N VAL A 24 -11.04 -3.36 -0.46
CA VAL A 24 -12.36 -3.95 -0.74
C VAL A 24 -13.30 -3.64 0.42
N ALA A 25 -14.49 -3.15 0.10
CA ALA A 25 -15.55 -2.98 1.09
C ALA A 25 -16.11 -4.36 1.47
N GLU A 26 -15.77 -4.86 2.66
CA GLU A 26 -16.35 -6.09 3.19
C GLU A 26 -17.85 -5.86 3.49
N ALA A 27 -18.72 -6.69 2.92
CA ALA A 27 -20.18 -6.51 2.99
C ALA A 27 -20.78 -6.76 4.39
N SER A 28 -19.99 -7.16 5.40
CA SER A 28 -20.50 -7.55 6.71
C SER A 28 -19.85 -6.78 7.87
N GLY A 29 -20.56 -5.74 8.32
CA GLY A 29 -20.87 -5.43 9.72
C GLY A 29 -19.79 -5.00 10.72
N VAL A 30 -18.51 -5.33 10.54
CA VAL A 30 -17.48 -5.06 11.58
C VAL A 30 -16.18 -4.45 11.03
N GLY A 31 -15.94 -4.50 9.71
CA GLY A 31 -14.61 -4.23 9.15
C GLY A 31 -14.40 -2.91 8.41
N ASN A 32 -15.41 -2.05 8.27
CA ASN A 32 -15.30 -0.80 7.51
C ASN A 32 -15.20 0.46 8.38
N ALA A 33 -14.62 0.32 9.57
CA ALA A 33 -14.45 1.42 10.53
C ALA A 33 -13.48 2.53 10.06
N GLY A 34 -12.95 2.46 8.83
CA GLY A 34 -11.86 3.31 8.35
C GLY A 34 -12.09 4.09 7.07
N GLY A 35 -13.18 3.87 6.33
CA GLY A 35 -13.38 4.52 5.03
C GLY A 35 -12.47 3.95 3.91
N PRO A 36 -12.45 4.59 2.72
CA PRO A 36 -11.65 4.14 1.60
C PRO A 36 -10.15 4.23 1.92
N CYS A 37 -9.38 3.27 1.41
CA CYS A 37 -7.94 3.29 1.51
C CYS A 37 -7.32 2.75 0.22
N PHE A 38 -6.28 3.41 -0.25
CA PHE A 38 -5.54 3.08 -1.47
C PHE A 38 -4.10 2.76 -1.12
N LEU A 39 -3.53 1.77 -1.81
CA LEU A 39 -2.11 1.45 -1.81
C LEU A 39 -1.55 1.75 -3.20
N TYR A 40 -0.58 2.66 -3.27
CA TYR A 40 0.00 3.12 -4.53
C TYR A 40 1.48 3.42 -4.38
N HIS A 41 2.21 3.33 -5.48
CA HIS A 41 3.61 3.74 -5.55
C HIS A 41 3.70 5.20 -5.96
N TRP A 42 4.42 6.00 -5.22
CA TRP A 42 4.82 7.36 -5.58
C TRP A 42 6.31 7.37 -5.82
N GLY A 43 6.74 7.78 -7.00
CA GLY A 43 8.15 7.82 -7.33
C GLY A 43 8.35 8.54 -8.66
N ILE A 44 9.34 9.41 -8.71
CA ILE A 44 9.83 10.03 -9.93
C ILE A 44 11.18 9.40 -10.25
N GLN A 45 11.54 9.33 -11.53
CA GLN A 45 12.81 8.74 -11.97
C GLN A 45 14.07 9.43 -11.40
N ASP A 46 13.92 10.56 -10.70
CA ASP A 46 15.01 11.44 -10.23
C ASP A 46 15.28 11.40 -8.70
N GLY A 47 14.77 10.39 -7.97
CA GLY A 47 15.32 10.04 -6.65
C GLY A 47 15.04 11.04 -5.50
N GLU A 48 13.82 11.55 -5.41
CA GLU A 48 13.39 12.35 -4.25
C GLU A 48 13.14 11.47 -3.00
N GLU A 49 13.24 12.07 -1.81
CA GLU A 49 13.06 11.42 -0.49
C GLU A 49 11.68 10.76 -0.29
N GLN A 50 10.73 10.97 -1.21
CA GLN A 50 9.37 10.48 -1.15
C GLN A 50 9.10 9.27 -2.07
N ASP A 51 10.14 8.68 -2.67
CA ASP A 51 10.01 7.49 -3.52
C ASP A 51 9.66 6.22 -2.72
N GLY A 52 8.48 5.67 -2.94
CA GLY A 52 8.10 4.36 -2.46
C GLY A 52 6.61 4.09 -2.42
N TRP A 53 6.15 3.28 -1.47
CA TRP A 53 4.76 2.84 -1.37
C TRP A 53 3.99 3.56 -0.28
N TRP A 54 2.77 3.95 -0.59
CA TRP A 54 1.95 4.83 0.24
C TRP A 54 0.56 4.24 0.46
N PHE A 55 0.07 4.37 1.69
CA PHE A 55 -1.34 4.21 2.03
C PHE A 55 -1.99 5.57 2.25
N GLY A 56 -3.07 5.86 1.53
CA GLY A 56 -3.82 7.12 1.66
C GLY A 56 -5.32 6.94 1.49
N ASP A 57 -6.08 8.00 1.79
CA ASP A 57 -7.52 8.05 1.52
C ASP A 57 -7.82 8.21 0.02
N GLU A 58 -6.89 8.81 -0.72
CA GLU A 58 -6.86 8.97 -2.16
C GLU A 58 -5.41 8.87 -2.69
N VAL A 59 -5.25 8.53 -3.97
CA VAL A 59 -3.94 8.49 -4.65
C VAL A 59 -3.41 9.91 -4.86
N GLY A 60 -2.28 10.25 -4.23
CA GLY A 60 -1.70 11.60 -4.28
C GLY A 60 -2.49 12.65 -3.48
N GLY A 61 -3.40 12.22 -2.61
CA GLY A 61 -4.17 13.10 -1.73
C GLY A 61 -3.35 13.61 -0.54
N ALA A 62 -3.95 14.55 0.21
CA ALA A 62 -3.30 15.15 1.37
C ALA A 62 -3.30 14.24 2.62
N MET A 63 -4.24 13.30 2.72
CA MET A 63 -4.35 12.40 3.87
C MET A 63 -3.62 11.09 3.59
N VAL A 64 -2.46 10.97 4.23
CA VAL A 64 -1.62 9.77 4.18
C VAL A 64 -1.65 9.08 5.54
N TYR A 65 -1.81 7.75 5.52
CA TYR A 65 -1.80 6.92 6.71
C TYR A 65 -0.39 6.42 7.05
N CYS A 66 0.32 5.85 6.07
CA CYS A 66 1.70 5.42 6.23
C CYS A 66 2.40 5.26 4.87
N TYR A 67 3.72 5.19 4.93
CA TYR A 67 4.62 5.10 3.80
C TYR A 67 5.73 4.09 4.08
N ALA A 68 6.22 3.41 3.05
CA ALA A 68 7.41 2.58 3.09
C ALA A 68 8.31 2.93 1.91
N HIS A 69 9.56 3.28 2.21
CA HIS A 69 10.59 3.54 1.21
C HIS A 69 11.02 2.23 0.56
N ALA A 70 10.47 1.93 -0.62
CA ALA A 70 10.80 0.76 -1.42
C ALA A 70 10.42 1.00 -2.87
N ILE A 71 11.33 0.67 -3.78
CA ILE A 71 11.18 0.95 -5.20
C ILE A 71 10.61 -0.27 -5.93
N GLY A 72 9.64 -0.04 -6.81
CA GLY A 72 9.14 -1.05 -7.74
C GLY A 72 8.14 -2.03 -7.10
N PHE A 73 7.86 -3.14 -7.80
CA PHE A 73 6.87 -4.15 -7.41
C PHE A 73 7.54 -5.49 -7.05
N PRO A 74 7.02 -6.25 -6.06
CA PRO A 74 5.84 -5.99 -5.24
C PRO A 74 6.03 -4.94 -4.13
N PRO A 75 4.93 -4.39 -3.56
CA PRO A 75 5.00 -3.56 -2.35
C PRO A 75 5.72 -4.29 -1.20
N PRO A 76 6.45 -3.55 -0.35
CA PRO A 76 7.24 -4.14 0.71
C PRO A 76 6.34 -4.76 1.79
N ALA A 77 6.75 -5.92 2.29
CA ALA A 77 5.98 -6.61 3.31
C ALA A 77 6.01 -5.92 4.68
N ALA A 78 7.02 -5.09 4.97
CA ALA A 78 7.25 -4.39 6.24
C ALA A 78 7.98 -3.07 5.97
N GLY A 79 8.32 -2.31 7.02
CA GLY A 79 9.02 -1.01 6.88
C GLY A 79 8.09 0.20 6.80
N TRP A 80 6.80 0.02 7.13
CA TRP A 80 5.79 1.07 7.08
C TRP A 80 5.91 2.05 8.25
N ARG A 81 5.90 3.34 7.96
CA ARG A 81 6.07 4.44 8.92
C ARG A 81 5.01 5.52 8.71
N ILE A 82 4.67 6.24 9.76
CA ILE A 82 3.77 7.40 9.65
C ILE A 82 4.61 8.59 9.14
N PRO A 83 4.14 9.36 8.14
CA PRO A 83 4.91 10.46 7.57
C PRO A 83 5.05 11.70 8.48
N MET A 84 4.46 11.72 9.69
CA MET A 84 4.74 12.76 10.68
C MET A 84 6.03 12.44 11.45
N ASP A 85 6.88 13.46 11.60
CA ASP A 85 8.20 13.43 12.24
C ASP A 85 8.23 12.59 13.54
N ASP A 86 9.20 11.67 13.59
CA ASP A 86 9.60 10.83 14.73
C ASP A 86 8.70 9.63 15.10
N HIS A 87 7.71 9.23 14.29
CA HIS A 87 6.96 8.01 14.59
C HIS A 87 7.75 6.73 14.28
N PRO A 88 7.82 5.75 15.20
CA PRO A 88 8.51 4.49 14.96
C PRO A 88 7.84 3.69 13.84
N GLU A 89 8.60 2.74 13.28
CA GLU A 89 8.07 1.76 12.33
C GLU A 89 6.88 1.01 12.92
N ILE A 90 5.84 0.83 12.10
CA ILE A 90 4.66 0.06 12.43
C ILE A 90 5.02 -1.43 12.24
N SER A 91 5.76 -2.01 13.19
CA SER A 91 6.27 -3.39 13.09
C SER A 91 5.17 -4.46 12.99
N CYS A 92 3.93 -4.13 13.37
CA CYS A 92 2.78 -5.01 13.26
C CYS A 92 2.05 -4.93 11.91
N LEU A 93 2.35 -3.96 11.04
CA LEU A 93 1.75 -3.85 9.72
C LEU A 93 2.51 -4.72 8.72
N ARG A 94 1.77 -5.63 8.07
CA ARG A 94 2.32 -6.54 7.05
C ARG A 94 1.48 -6.51 5.78
N VAL A 95 2.14 -6.28 4.65
CA VAL A 95 1.52 -6.42 3.32
C VAL A 95 1.94 -7.77 2.77
N LEU A 96 0.96 -8.58 2.41
CA LEU A 96 1.18 -9.90 1.84
C LEU A 96 0.57 -9.91 0.43
N PRO A 97 1.35 -10.23 -0.61
CA PRO A 97 0.76 -10.48 -1.91
C PRO A 97 -0.16 -11.69 -1.78
N ASP A 98 -1.40 -11.55 -2.24
CA ASP A 98 -2.28 -12.71 -2.38
C ASP A 98 -1.62 -13.64 -3.40
N GLY A 99 -1.18 -14.81 -2.93
CA GLY A 99 -0.43 -15.78 -3.70
C GLY A 99 -1.32 -16.42 -4.75
N GLY A 100 -1.69 -15.66 -5.78
CA GLY A 100 -2.17 -16.18 -7.04
C GLY A 100 -1.07 -17.08 -7.59
N SER A 101 -1.19 -18.37 -7.33
CA SER A 101 -0.30 -19.38 -7.86
C SER A 101 -0.24 -19.24 -9.38
N SER A 102 0.94 -18.99 -9.92
CA SER A 102 1.32 -19.43 -11.26
C SER A 102 2.70 -20.02 -11.11
N SER A 103 2.67 -21.35 -11.09
CA SER A 103 3.75 -22.29 -10.88
C SER A 103 4.77 -22.34 -12.02
N SER A 104 5.94 -22.89 -11.68
CA SER A 104 6.89 -23.63 -12.53
C SER A 104 8.04 -22.84 -13.15
N ALA A 105 9.18 -22.86 -12.46
CA ALA A 105 10.49 -22.76 -13.11
C ALA A 105 10.80 -24.10 -13.81
N PRO A 106 11.10 -24.14 -15.12
CA PRO A 106 11.73 -25.32 -15.71
C PRO A 106 13.24 -25.29 -15.46
N SER A 107 13.78 -26.49 -15.27
CA SER A 107 15.17 -26.83 -14.96
C SER A 107 16.11 -26.70 -16.15
#